data_AF-A0A924YHU9-F1
#
_entry.id   AF-A0A924YHU9-F1
#
_cell.length_a   1.000
_cell.length_b   1.000
_cell.length_c   1.000
_cell.angle_alpha   90.00
_cell.angle_beta   90.00
_cell.angle_gamma   90.00
#
_symmetry.space_group_name_H-M   'P 1'
#
loop_
_entity.id
_entity.type
_entity.pdbx_description
1 polymer ?
#
loop_
_entity_poly.entity_id
_entity_poly.type
_entity_poly.pdbx_seq_one_letter_code
_entity_poly.pdbx_strand_id
1 'polypeptide(L)'
;MLADWIDTRFQDKFVEDHDLIVMGDFNVPKIGDKLFEALTSRGLQVPDSLVNLKAGDQVIAGSNLGKNARYDQILHLPTLKKRFTNHGGTLDFFGSDARIKELFPDKDYTRTKFSYQLSDHFPLWVQLDTDIDGERLTQIVQDGKK
;
A
#
# COMPACT_ATOMS: atom_id res chain seq x y z
N MET A 1 -16.98 6.15 8.67
CA MET A 1 -15.52 5.87 8.52
C MET A 1 -15.19 5.79 7.02
N LEU A 2 -13.91 5.76 6.59
CA LEU A 2 -13.56 5.63 5.17
C LEU A 2 -14.22 4.39 4.52
N ALA A 3 -14.18 3.24 5.19
CA ALA A 3 -14.80 2.02 4.68
C ALA A 3 -16.30 2.17 4.42
N ASP A 4 -17.04 2.87 5.30
CA ASP A 4 -18.49 3.12 5.11
C ASP A 4 -18.76 4.08 3.93
N TRP A 5 -17.89 5.08 3.73
CA TRP A 5 -17.99 5.97 2.59
C TRP A 5 -17.76 5.22 1.27
N ILE A 6 -16.76 4.32 1.25
CA ILE A 6 -16.52 3.45 0.08
C ILE A 6 -17.75 2.57 -0.16
N ASP A 7 -18.28 1.89 0.85
CA ASP A 7 -19.47 1.03 0.72
C ASP A 7 -20.67 1.83 0.18
N THR A 8 -20.93 3.02 0.73
CA THR A 8 -22.03 3.89 0.27
C THR A 8 -21.84 4.33 -1.18
N ARG A 9 -20.62 4.74 -1.57
CA ARG A 9 -20.29 5.15 -2.94
C ARG A 9 -20.55 4.01 -3.93
N PHE A 10 -20.17 2.78 -3.58
CA PHE A 10 -20.26 1.63 -4.46
C PHE A 10 -21.66 1.01 -4.54
N GLN A 11 -22.55 1.39 -3.63
CA GLN A 11 -23.99 1.06 -3.72
C GLN A 11 -24.76 2.05 -4.62
N ASP A 12 -24.15 3.15 -5.04
CA ASP A 12 -24.79 4.11 -5.95
C ASP A 12 -24.91 3.51 -7.36
N LYS A 13 -26.13 3.54 -7.93
CA LYS A 13 -26.42 3.05 -9.29
C LYS A 13 -25.69 3.78 -10.40
N PHE A 14 -25.13 4.96 -10.12
CA PHE A 14 -24.40 5.79 -11.08
C PHE A 14 -22.88 5.66 -10.96
N VAL A 15 -22.36 4.80 -10.09
CA VAL A 15 -20.91 4.56 -10.02
C VAL A 15 -20.45 3.77 -11.23
N GLU A 16 -19.51 4.34 -11.99
CA GLU A 16 -18.99 3.71 -13.21
C GLU A 16 -17.85 2.73 -12.87
N ASP A 17 -16.87 3.17 -12.07
CA ASP A 17 -15.71 2.37 -11.70
C ASP A 17 -15.84 1.71 -10.33
N HIS A 18 -15.77 0.38 -10.35
CA HIS A 18 -15.83 -0.47 -9.15
C HIS A 18 -14.44 -0.96 -8.71
N ASP A 19 -13.39 -0.31 -9.20
CA ASP A 19 -12.02 -0.65 -8.87
C ASP A 19 -11.34 0.55 -8.19
N LEU A 20 -11.00 0.39 -6.91
CA LEU A 20 -10.50 1.50 -6.08
C LEU A 20 -9.25 1.13 -5.32
N ILE A 21 -8.20 1.91 -5.52
CA ILE A 21 -7.00 1.88 -4.70
C ILE A 21 -7.06 3.07 -3.75
N VAL A 22 -6.86 2.82 -2.46
CA VAL A 22 -6.64 3.87 -1.45
C VAL A 22 -5.25 3.70 -0.86
N MET A 23 -4.54 4.81 -0.69
CA MET A 23 -3.18 4.78 -0.17
C MET A 23 -2.87 6.02 0.66
N GLY A 24 -1.94 5.87 1.60
CA GLY A 24 -1.44 6.96 2.44
C GLY A 24 -1.14 6.51 3.86
N ASP A 25 -0.87 7.47 4.73
CA ASP A 25 -0.75 7.26 6.16
C ASP A 25 -2.14 7.14 6.81
N PHE A 26 -2.51 5.91 7.17
CA PHE A 26 -3.76 5.61 7.86
C PHE A 26 -3.60 5.55 9.38
N ASN A 27 -2.38 5.79 9.90
CA ASN A 27 -2.04 5.63 11.30
C ASN A 27 -2.40 4.24 11.85
N VAL A 28 -2.28 3.19 11.03
CA VAL A 28 -2.49 1.79 11.41
C VAL A 28 -1.20 1.22 12.02
N PRO A 29 -1.09 0.99 13.33
CA PRO A 29 0.16 0.47 13.88
C PRO A 29 0.44 -0.97 13.41
N LYS A 30 -0.59 -1.81 13.21
CA LYS A 30 -0.41 -3.23 12.91
C LYS A 30 -1.53 -3.82 12.04
N ILE A 31 -1.19 -4.74 11.14
CA ILE A 31 -2.18 -5.59 10.46
C ILE A 31 -2.96 -6.41 11.50
N GLY A 32 -4.30 -6.40 11.36
CA GLY A 32 -5.23 -7.09 12.26
C GLY A 32 -5.52 -6.33 13.56
N ASP A 33 -5.12 -5.07 13.69
CA ASP A 33 -5.65 -4.22 14.75
C ASP A 33 -7.08 -3.72 14.42
N LYS A 34 -7.75 -3.09 15.40
CA LYS A 34 -9.14 -2.62 15.23
C LYS A 34 -9.30 -1.61 14.09
N LEU A 35 -8.29 -0.77 13.83
CA LEU A 35 -8.37 0.24 12.79
C LEU A 35 -8.21 -0.41 11.41
N PHE A 36 -7.27 -1.35 11.28
CA PHE A 36 -7.08 -2.17 10.10
C PHE A 36 -8.34 -2.99 9.79
N GLU A 37 -8.88 -3.70 10.77
CA GLU A 37 -10.13 -4.48 10.63
C GLU A 37 -11.28 -3.58 10.18
N ALA A 38 -11.41 -2.39 10.77
CA ALA A 38 -12.47 -1.46 10.39
C ALA A 38 -12.27 -0.89 8.96
N LEU A 39 -11.03 -0.63 8.52
CA LEU A 39 -10.72 -0.20 7.15
C LEU A 39 -11.04 -1.31 6.13
N THR A 40 -10.72 -2.55 6.46
CA THR A 40 -10.88 -3.73 5.59
C THR A 40 -12.27 -4.38 5.66
N SER A 41 -13.12 -3.93 6.59
CA SER A 41 -14.45 -4.49 6.86
C SER A 41 -15.41 -4.51 5.66
N ARG A 42 -15.18 -3.64 4.67
CA ARG A 42 -16.01 -3.50 3.46
C ARG A 42 -15.33 -4.01 2.19
N GLY A 43 -14.35 -4.91 2.34
CA GLY A 43 -13.74 -5.61 1.21
C GLY A 43 -12.45 -4.99 0.66
N LEU A 44 -11.95 -3.89 1.25
CA LEU A 44 -10.59 -3.43 0.99
C LEU A 44 -9.59 -4.53 1.39
N GLN A 45 -8.66 -4.83 0.49
CA GLN A 45 -7.66 -5.88 0.63
C GLN A 45 -6.26 -5.28 0.65
N VAL A 46 -5.40 -5.81 1.52
CA VAL A 46 -3.97 -5.52 1.50
C VAL A 46 -3.30 -6.40 0.43
N PRO A 47 -2.41 -5.85 -0.41
CA PRO A 47 -1.59 -6.64 -1.33
C PRO A 47 -0.74 -7.66 -0.58
N ASP A 48 -0.64 -8.90 -1.08
CA ASP A 48 0.13 -9.98 -0.43
C ASP A 48 1.60 -9.59 -0.21
N SER A 49 2.17 -8.83 -1.14
CA SER A 49 3.54 -8.29 -1.07
C SER A 49 3.75 -7.32 0.10
N LEU A 50 2.68 -6.70 0.61
CA LEU A 50 2.73 -5.80 1.75
C LEU A 50 2.39 -6.49 3.07
N VAL A 51 1.75 -7.67 3.06
CA VAL A 51 1.55 -8.45 4.28
C VAL A 51 2.90 -8.80 4.92
N ASN A 52 3.80 -9.37 4.13
CA ASN A 52 5.19 -9.65 4.52
C ASN A 52 6.12 -8.55 3.97
N LEU A 53 6.00 -7.34 4.52
CA LEU A 53 6.69 -6.15 4.04
C LEU A 53 8.21 -6.36 3.95
N LYS A 54 8.80 -5.92 2.83
CA LYS A 54 10.25 -6.00 2.57
C LYS A 54 10.84 -4.63 2.22
N ALA A 55 12.08 -4.41 2.63
CA ALA A 55 12.96 -3.36 2.10
C ALA A 55 14.15 -4.04 1.40
N GLY A 56 14.16 -4.03 0.07
CA GLY A 56 15.05 -4.91 -0.70
C GLY A 56 14.79 -6.38 -0.35
N ASP A 57 15.83 -7.11 0.02
CA ASP A 57 15.73 -8.54 0.38
C ASP A 57 15.36 -8.77 1.87
N GLN A 58 15.30 -7.72 2.68
CA GLN A 58 15.06 -7.84 4.13
C GLN A 58 13.56 -7.74 4.45
N VAL A 59 13.02 -8.73 5.17
CA VAL A 59 11.68 -8.64 5.78
C VAL A 59 11.74 -7.69 6.98
N ILE A 60 10.80 -6.75 7.02
CA ILE A 60 10.69 -5.74 8.08
C ILE A 60 9.28 -5.73 8.68
N ALA A 61 9.15 -5.30 9.93
CA ALA A 61 7.86 -5.29 10.60
C ALA A 61 7.02 -4.03 10.28
N GLY A 62 7.63 -2.96 9.77
CA GLY A 62 6.94 -1.70 9.44
C GLY A 62 7.75 -0.74 8.57
N SER A 63 7.08 0.28 8.03
CA SER A 63 7.63 1.30 7.13
C SER A 63 8.16 2.53 7.86
N ASN A 64 8.08 2.62 9.19
CA ASN A 64 8.65 3.73 9.94
C ASN A 64 10.18 3.59 10.12
N LEU A 65 10.84 4.65 10.59
CA LEU A 65 12.28 4.66 10.90
C LEU A 65 12.72 3.49 11.81
N GLY A 66 11.88 3.09 12.76
CA GLY A 66 12.12 1.95 13.66
C GLY A 66 11.84 0.56 13.04
N LYS A 67 11.34 0.52 11.80
CA LYS A 67 10.98 -0.68 11.04
C LYS A 67 10.01 -1.63 11.77
N ASN A 68 9.10 -1.08 12.58
CA ASN A 68 8.23 -1.82 13.49
C ASN A 68 6.75 -1.38 13.49
N ALA A 69 6.39 -0.26 12.85
CA ALA A 69 5.02 0.23 12.75
C ALA A 69 4.58 0.38 11.28
N ARG A 70 3.30 0.08 11.00
CA ARG A 70 2.73 -0.01 9.64
C ARG A 70 1.75 1.12 9.32
N TYR A 71 2.08 2.35 9.71
CA TYR A 71 1.15 3.47 9.62
C TYR A 71 0.59 3.67 8.21
N ASP A 72 1.46 3.58 7.21
CA ASP A 72 1.11 3.65 5.81
C ASP A 72 0.44 2.36 5.32
N GLN A 73 -0.57 2.51 4.46
CA GLN A 73 -1.24 1.38 3.80
C GLN A 73 -1.42 1.68 2.30
N ILE A 74 -1.40 0.62 1.50
CA ILE A 74 -1.98 0.59 0.15
C ILE A 74 -3.02 -0.52 0.20
N LEU A 75 -4.29 -0.17 -0.02
CA LEU A 75 -5.41 -1.10 0.00
C LEU A 75 -6.15 -1.01 -1.33
N HIS A 76 -6.71 -2.13 -1.76
CA HIS A 76 -7.40 -2.25 -3.03
C HIS A 76 -8.77 -2.89 -2.83
N LEU A 77 -9.79 -2.33 -3.46
CA LEU A 77 -11.07 -2.97 -3.68
C LEU A 77 -11.08 -3.46 -5.15
N PRO A 78 -10.63 -4.70 -5.42
CA PRO A 78 -10.44 -5.18 -6.78
C PRO A 78 -11.73 -5.64 -7.44
N THR A 79 -11.88 -5.35 -8.73
CA THR A 79 -12.91 -6.00 -9.58
C THR A 79 -12.51 -7.40 -10.03
N LEU A 80 -11.20 -7.70 -10.04
CA LEU A 80 -10.62 -8.99 -10.43
C LEU A 80 -9.62 -9.48 -9.39
N LYS A 81 -9.69 -10.76 -9.02
CA LYS A 81 -8.84 -11.33 -7.96
C LYS A 81 -7.33 -11.25 -8.23
N LYS A 82 -6.89 -11.17 -9.48
CA LYS A 82 -5.47 -11.21 -9.89
C LYS A 82 -4.99 -9.86 -10.44
N ARG A 83 -4.98 -8.82 -9.62
CA ARG A 83 -4.47 -7.48 -10.00
C ARG A 83 -3.08 -7.20 -9.44
N PHE A 84 -2.73 -7.86 -8.34
CA PHE A 84 -1.42 -7.76 -7.72
C PHE A 84 -0.45 -8.73 -8.37
N THR A 85 0.70 -8.24 -8.81
CA THR A 85 1.77 -9.08 -9.38
C THR A 85 2.60 -9.78 -8.30
N ASN A 86 2.22 -9.64 -7.02
CA ASN A 86 3.01 -9.99 -5.84
C ASN A 86 4.38 -9.29 -5.72
N HIS A 87 4.58 -8.21 -6.48
CA HIS A 87 5.73 -7.33 -6.30
C HIS A 87 5.30 -6.06 -5.54
N GLY A 88 6.12 -5.69 -4.55
CA GLY A 88 5.87 -4.56 -3.68
C GLY A 88 6.83 -4.58 -2.50
N GLY A 89 6.77 -3.52 -1.70
CA GLY A 89 7.60 -3.38 -0.51
C GLY A 89 7.64 -1.94 -0.03
N THR A 90 8.75 -1.59 0.61
CA THR A 90 9.07 -0.22 0.99
C THR A 90 10.43 0.21 0.47
N LEU A 91 10.61 1.51 0.33
CA LEU A 91 11.88 2.11 -0.06
C LEU A 91 12.59 2.70 1.17
N ASP A 92 13.64 2.02 1.63
CA ASP A 92 14.56 2.58 2.63
C ASP A 92 15.51 3.57 1.94
N PHE A 93 15.11 4.84 1.94
CA PHE A 93 15.91 5.92 1.35
C PHE A 93 17.09 6.36 2.22
N PHE A 94 17.23 5.86 3.45
CA PHE A 94 18.41 6.15 4.27
C PHE A 94 19.61 5.39 3.72
N GLY A 95 19.41 4.12 3.34
CA GLY A 95 20.44 3.24 2.80
C GLY A 95 21.53 2.92 3.83
N SER A 96 22.42 3.87 4.09
CA SER A 96 23.47 3.78 5.11
C SER A 96 23.88 5.16 5.64
N ASP A 97 24.52 5.17 6.80
CA ASP A 97 25.03 6.40 7.42
C ASP A 97 26.09 7.08 6.51
N ALA A 98 26.82 6.29 5.71
CA ALA A 98 27.76 6.79 4.70
C ALA A 98 27.05 7.57 3.58
N ARG A 99 25.85 7.13 3.14
CA ARG A 99 25.05 7.85 2.14
C ARG A 99 24.51 9.17 2.69
N ILE A 100 24.09 9.19 3.95
CA ILE A 100 23.69 10.42 4.63
C ILE A 100 24.86 11.41 4.65
N LYS A 101 26.07 10.92 4.96
CA LYS A 101 27.29 11.75 4.95
C LYS A 101 27.66 12.25 3.56
N GLU A 102 27.46 11.44 2.52
CA GLU A 102 27.67 11.82 1.12
C GLU A 102 26.74 12.97 0.70
N LEU A 103 25.46 12.90 1.07
CA LEU A 103 24.47 13.94 0.75
C LEU A 103 24.68 15.22 1.56
N PHE A 104 25.14 15.09 2.81
CA PHE A 104 25.34 16.21 3.73
C PHE A 104 26.76 16.18 4.34
N PRO A 105 27.81 16.46 3.56
CA PRO A 105 29.21 16.27 3.97
C PRO A 105 29.62 17.14 5.15
N ASP A 106 29.10 18.36 5.23
CA ASP A 106 29.41 19.31 6.32
C ASP A 106 28.49 19.17 7.53
N LYS A 107 27.59 18.18 7.51
CA LYS A 107 26.70 17.88 8.62
C LYS A 107 27.06 16.52 9.23
N ASP A 108 26.70 16.37 10.49
CA ASP A 108 26.82 15.12 11.24
C ASP A 108 25.41 14.67 11.66
N TYR A 109 24.60 14.34 10.65
CA TYR A 109 23.23 13.93 10.88
C TYR A 109 23.18 12.47 11.33
N THR A 110 22.66 12.26 12.54
CA THR A 110 22.11 10.95 12.91
C THR A 110 20.89 10.65 12.05
N ARG A 111 20.48 9.37 11.97
CA ARG A 111 19.26 8.99 11.23
C ARG A 111 18.03 9.77 11.70
N THR A 112 17.86 9.97 13.00
CA THR A 112 16.75 10.79 13.52
C THR A 112 16.81 12.25 13.07
N LYS A 113 18.00 12.86 12.98
CA LYS A 113 18.09 14.24 12.46
C LYS A 113 17.87 14.29 10.95
N PHE A 114 18.34 13.29 10.23
CA PHE A 114 18.12 13.15 8.80
C PHE A 114 16.64 12.94 8.47
N SER A 115 15.87 12.21 9.31
CA SER A 115 14.44 12.02 9.09
C SER A 115 13.68 13.36 9.05
N TYR A 116 14.09 14.36 9.83
CA TYR A 116 13.49 15.71 9.78
C TYR A 116 13.77 16.47 8.48
N GLN A 117 14.79 16.08 7.71
CA GLN A 117 15.08 16.68 6.40
C GLN A 117 14.31 16.02 5.27
N LEU A 118 13.76 14.82 5.50
CA LEU A 118 13.11 14.03 4.47
C LEU A 118 11.79 13.44 4.96
N SER A 119 11.84 12.33 5.71
CA SER A 119 10.68 11.72 6.36
C SER A 119 11.13 10.72 7.43
N ASP A 120 10.28 10.45 8.42
CA ASP A 120 10.38 9.30 9.34
C ASP A 120 9.54 8.09 8.89
N HIS A 121 8.84 8.22 7.75
CA HIS A 121 8.10 7.17 7.06
C HIS A 121 8.77 6.80 5.73
N PHE A 122 8.93 5.51 5.48
CA PHE A 122 9.40 4.96 4.20
C PHE A 122 8.22 4.77 3.24
N PRO A 123 8.34 5.21 1.98
CA PRO A 123 7.30 5.01 0.98
C PRO A 123 6.96 3.53 0.81
N LEU A 124 5.68 3.20 0.76
CA LEU A 124 5.19 1.91 0.29
C LEU A 124 5.04 1.93 -1.22
N TRP A 125 5.26 0.79 -1.87
CA TRP A 125 5.02 0.63 -3.30
C TRP A 125 4.50 -0.77 -3.61
N VAL A 126 3.72 -0.87 -4.67
CA VAL A 126 3.25 -2.14 -5.26
C VAL A 126 3.24 -2.03 -6.78
N GLN A 127 3.32 -3.17 -7.44
CA GLN A 127 3.12 -3.28 -8.88
C GLN A 127 1.76 -3.91 -9.17
N LEU A 128 1.07 -3.36 -10.18
CA LEU A 128 -0.27 -3.75 -10.58
C LEU A 128 -0.31 -4.10 -12.07
N ASP A 129 -1.07 -5.13 -12.41
CA ASP A 129 -1.46 -5.40 -13.79
C ASP A 129 -2.67 -4.51 -14.15
N THR A 130 -2.46 -3.62 -15.12
CA THR A 130 -3.47 -2.64 -15.55
C THR A 130 -4.17 -3.04 -16.85
N ASP A 131 -3.51 -3.82 -17.70
CA ASP A 131 -4.14 -4.46 -18.85
C ASP A 131 -4.94 -5.67 -18.38
N ILE A 132 -6.25 -5.47 -18.27
CA ILE A 132 -7.23 -6.47 -17.84
C ILE A 132 -8.36 -6.63 -18.87
N ASP A 133 -8.13 -6.15 -20.09
CA ASP A 133 -9.15 -6.12 -21.13
C ASP A 133 -9.55 -7.53 -21.56
N GLY A 134 -8.59 -8.46 -21.60
CA GLY A 134 -8.83 -9.87 -21.90
C GLY A 134 -9.76 -10.54 -20.90
N GLU A 135 -9.54 -10.35 -19.60
CA GLU A 135 -10.39 -10.87 -18.53
C GLU A 135 -11.79 -10.27 -18.57
N ARG A 136 -11.88 -8.95 -18.78
CA ARG A 136 -13.16 -8.24 -18.89
C ARG A 136 -13.99 -8.74 -20.09
N LEU A 137 -13.36 -8.85 -21.27
CA LEU A 137 -14.01 -9.37 -22.47
C LEU A 137 -14.47 -10.83 -22.27
N THR A 138 -13.66 -11.66 -21.62
CA THR A 138 -14.00 -13.06 -21.35
C THR A 138 -15.22 -13.16 -20.43
N GLN A 139 -15.32 -12.33 -19.40
CA GLN A 139 -16.51 -12.28 -18.52
C GLN A 139 -17.76 -11.89 -19.29
N ILE A 140 -17.70 -10.84 -20.11
CA ILE A 140 -18.85 -10.39 -20.94
C ILE A 140 -19.34 -11.52 -21.85
N VAL A 141 -18.43 -12.24 -22.51
CA VAL A 141 -18.78 -13.37 -23.39
C VAL A 141 -19.41 -14.54 -22.62
N GLN A 142 -18.96 -14.81 -21.39
CA GLN A 142 -19.51 -15.89 -20.57
C GLN A 142 -20.90 -15.54 -20.03
N ASP A 143 -21.11 -14.30 -19.60
CA ASP A 143 -22.39 -13.84 -19.07
C ASP A 143 -23.46 -13.72 -20.15
N GLY A 144 -23.09 -13.34 -21.37
CA GLY A 144 -24.01 -13.32 -22.53
C GLY A 144 -24.45 -14.70 -23.06
N LYS A 145 -23.88 -15.80 -22.53
CA LYS A 145 -24.27 -17.18 -22.87
C LYS A 145 -25.27 -17.81 -21.87
N LYS A 146 -25.60 -17.12 -20.78
CA LYS A 146 -26.63 -17.51 -19.81
C LYS A 146 -27.95 -16.85 -20.15
#